data_AF-A0A811V4L2-F1
#
_entry.id   AF-A0A811V4L2-F1
#
_cell.length_a   1.000
_cell.length_b   1.000
_cell.length_c   1.000
_cell.angle_alpha   90.00
_cell.angle_beta   90.00
_cell.angle_gamma   90.00
#
_symmetry.space_group_name_H-M   'P 1'
#
loop_
_entity.id
_entity.type
_entity.pdbx_description
1 polymer ?
#
loop_
_entity_poly.entity_id
_entity_poly.type
_entity_poly.pdbx_seq_one_letter_code
_entity_poly.pdbx_strand_id
1 'polypeptide(L)'
;MEPYYSPDLVHAQSTGSPRTLMSLSTVLASFFPPRGTPMEWNPEYNWQPIPIFTEPLENDMLLLIRPSCPRFAEALEEVLQLPHVKAELEQNKWLFEI
;
A
#
# COMPACT_ATOMS: atom_id res chain seq x y z
N MET A 1 -19.71 -16.42 -6.14
CA MET A 1 -18.58 -15.59 -6.61
C MET A 1 -18.05 -16.23 -7.87
N GLU A 2 -17.62 -15.45 -8.86
CA GLU A 2 -16.88 -16.00 -9.99
C GLU A 2 -15.67 -16.79 -9.44
N PRO A 3 -15.43 -18.02 -9.91
CA PRO A 3 -14.41 -18.88 -9.30
C PRO A 3 -12.98 -18.55 -9.75
N TYR A 4 -12.78 -17.53 -10.60
CA TYR A 4 -11.49 -17.14 -11.15
C TYR A 4 -11.42 -15.63 -11.40
N TYR A 5 -10.21 -15.12 -11.61
CA TYR A 5 -9.95 -13.70 -11.85
C TYR A 5 -10.62 -13.19 -13.14
N SER A 6 -11.20 -11.99 -13.06
CA SER A 6 -11.72 -11.20 -14.18
C SER A 6 -11.31 -9.73 -13.97
N PRO A 7 -10.94 -8.98 -15.04
CA PRO A 7 -10.65 -7.55 -14.94
C PRO A 7 -11.78 -6.71 -14.36
N ASP A 8 -13.04 -7.12 -14.56
CA ASP A 8 -14.22 -6.41 -14.03
C ASP A 8 -14.48 -6.70 -12.55
N LEU A 9 -13.88 -7.79 -12.03
CA LEU A 9 -14.07 -8.25 -10.65
C LEU A 9 -13.11 -7.58 -9.67
N VAL A 10 -11.85 -7.38 -10.06
CA VAL A 10 -10.79 -6.88 -9.17
C VAL A 10 -9.95 -5.81 -9.84
N HIS A 11 -9.92 -4.64 -9.19
CA HIS A 11 -8.91 -3.61 -9.41
C HIS A 11 -7.83 -3.69 -8.32
N ALA A 12 -6.62 -4.09 -8.69
CA ALA A 12 -5.51 -4.22 -7.76
C ALA A 12 -4.58 -3.01 -7.86
N GLN A 13 -4.55 -2.17 -6.82
CA GLN A 13 -3.73 -0.95 -6.79
C GLN A 13 -2.76 -0.97 -5.60
N SER A 14 -1.53 -0.51 -5.82
CA SER A 14 -0.45 -0.41 -4.82
C SER A 14 0.35 0.88 -5.04
N THR A 15 1.11 1.33 -4.03
CA THR A 15 2.18 2.31 -4.28
C THR A 15 3.25 1.71 -5.21
N GLY A 16 3.99 2.55 -5.93
CA GLY A 16 5.08 2.13 -6.83
C GLY A 16 6.34 1.57 -6.15
N SER A 17 6.29 1.20 -4.87
CA SER A 17 7.44 0.62 -4.16
C SER A 17 7.57 -0.88 -4.44
N PRO A 18 8.80 -1.41 -4.65
CA PRO A 18 9.00 -2.84 -4.85
C PRO A 18 8.36 -3.72 -3.76
N ARG A 19 8.44 -3.29 -2.48
CA ARG A 19 7.88 -4.06 -1.35
C ARG A 19 6.35 -4.22 -1.45
N THR A 20 5.64 -3.18 -1.90
CA THR A 20 4.18 -3.18 -1.98
C THR A 20 3.70 -3.92 -3.22
N LEU A 21 4.43 -3.79 -4.34
CA LEU A 21 4.21 -4.59 -5.54
C LEU A 21 4.36 -6.10 -5.25
N MET A 22 5.44 -6.50 -4.58
CA MET A 22 5.66 -7.91 -4.20
C MET A 22 4.60 -8.43 -3.23
N SER A 23 4.21 -7.61 -2.24
CA SER A 23 3.19 -7.97 -1.27
C SER A 23 1.83 -8.21 -1.95
N LEU A 24 1.39 -7.28 -2.79
CA LEU A 24 0.12 -7.40 -3.50
C LEU A 24 0.14 -8.56 -4.52
N SER A 25 1.26 -8.76 -5.22
CA SER A 25 1.44 -9.91 -6.11
C SER A 25 1.25 -11.24 -5.37
N THR A 26 1.77 -11.34 -4.14
CA THR A 26 1.63 -12.53 -3.30
C THR A 26 0.17 -12.75 -2.88
N VAL A 27 -0.51 -11.68 -2.47
CA VAL A 27 -1.95 -11.74 -2.13
C VAL A 27 -2.76 -12.22 -3.33
N LEU A 28 -2.57 -11.62 -4.51
CA LEU A 28 -3.29 -11.98 -5.73
C LEU A 28 -3.05 -13.44 -6.15
N ALA A 29 -1.80 -13.92 -6.04
CA ALA A 29 -1.47 -15.32 -6.30
C ALA A 29 -2.21 -16.30 -5.38
N SER A 30 -2.48 -15.92 -4.12
CA SER A 30 -3.22 -16.75 -3.17
C SER A 30 -4.74 -16.68 -3.34
N PHE A 31 -5.27 -15.52 -3.73
CA PHE A 31 -6.71 -15.31 -3.90
C PHE A 31 -7.24 -15.92 -5.20
N PHE A 32 -6.41 -15.97 -6.25
CA PHE A 32 -6.82 -16.39 -7.60
C PHE A 32 -5.94 -17.51 -8.17
N PRO A 33 -5.91 -18.70 -7.54
CA PRO A 33 -5.22 -19.86 -8.11
C PRO A 33 -5.94 -20.29 -9.42
N PRO A 34 -5.25 -20.36 -10.57
CA PRO A 34 -5.90 -20.64 -11.85
C PRO A 34 -6.20 -22.12 -12.10
N ARG A 35 -5.61 -23.07 -11.35
CA ARG A 35 -5.78 -24.51 -11.60
C ARG A 35 -7.25 -24.95 -11.62
N GLY A 36 -7.64 -25.64 -12.68
CA GLY A 36 -9.01 -26.09 -12.91
C GLY A 36 -9.97 -25.00 -13.40
N THR A 37 -9.44 -23.84 -13.80
CA THR A 37 -10.22 -22.71 -14.31
C THR A 37 -9.83 -22.39 -15.76
N PRO A 38 -10.64 -21.65 -16.53
CA PRO A 38 -10.26 -21.16 -17.86
C PRO A 38 -8.99 -20.31 -17.91
N MET A 39 -8.51 -19.82 -16.75
CA MET A 39 -7.29 -19.02 -16.63
C MET A 39 -6.03 -19.87 -16.45
N GLU A 40 -6.15 -21.20 -16.37
CA GLU A 40 -5.00 -22.12 -16.31
C GLU A 40 -4.26 -22.13 -17.65
N TRP A 41 -3.13 -21.41 -17.71
CA TRP A 41 -2.28 -21.34 -18.89
C TRP A 41 -1.12 -22.36 -18.85
N ASN A 42 -0.75 -22.86 -17.67
CA ASN A 42 0.33 -23.82 -17.48
C ASN A 42 -0.02 -24.86 -16.40
N PRO A 43 -0.07 -26.17 -16.73
CA PRO A 43 -0.44 -27.22 -15.77
C PRO A 43 0.58 -27.43 -14.65
N GLU A 44 1.84 -27.06 -14.88
CA GLU A 44 2.92 -27.19 -13.88
C GLU A 44 2.96 -25.99 -12.92
N TYR A 45 2.29 -24.88 -13.25
CA TYR A 45 2.40 -23.62 -12.50
C TYR A 45 1.03 -23.04 -12.13
N ASN A 46 0.63 -23.19 -10.86
CA ASN A 46 -0.64 -22.69 -10.33
C ASN A 46 -0.58 -21.19 -9.99
N TRP A 47 -0.25 -20.37 -10.99
CA TRP A 47 -0.18 -18.92 -10.88
C TRP A 47 -0.56 -18.29 -12.21
N GLN A 48 -1.16 -17.11 -12.16
CA GLN A 48 -1.50 -16.31 -13.31
C GLN A 48 -1.05 -14.86 -13.09
N PRO A 49 -0.67 -14.14 -14.16
CA PRO A 49 -0.42 -12.71 -14.03
C PRO A 49 -1.75 -11.98 -13.78
N ILE A 50 -1.76 -11.16 -12.74
CA ILE A 50 -2.86 -10.22 -12.46
C ILE A 50 -2.26 -8.82 -12.46
N PRO A 51 -2.81 -7.88 -13.26
CA PRO A 51 -2.27 -6.53 -13.35
C PRO A 51 -2.35 -5.80 -12.00
N ILE A 52 -1.24 -5.16 -11.62
CA ILE A 52 -1.17 -4.26 -10.47
C ILE A 52 -0.94 -2.85 -11.01
N PHE A 53 -1.84 -1.94 -10.65
CA PHE A 53 -1.76 -0.54 -11.02
C PHE A 53 -1.01 0.24 -9.94
N THR A 54 -0.12 1.13 -10.38
CA THR A 54 0.63 2.02 -9.49
C THR A 54 0.81 3.39 -10.15
N GLU A 55 0.88 4.43 -9.33
CA GLU A 55 1.35 5.74 -9.75
C GLU A 55 2.85 5.90 -9.43
N PRO A 56 3.60 6.73 -10.18
CA PRO A 56 4.93 7.18 -9.78
C PRO A 56 4.88 7.76 -8.36
N LEU A 57 5.87 7.43 -7.53
CA LEU A 57 5.84 7.78 -6.09
C LEU A 57 5.75 9.29 -5.83
N GLU A 58 6.23 10.11 -6.76
CA GLU A 58 6.17 11.57 -6.68
C GLU A 58 4.77 12.12 -6.95
N ASN A 59 3.94 11.36 -7.67
CA ASN A 59 2.60 11.75 -8.11
C ASN A 59 1.47 10.96 -7.42
N ASP A 60 1.81 9.92 -6.67
CA ASP A 60 0.84 9.07 -5.97
C ASP A 60 0.22 9.85 -4.81
N MET A 61 -0.90 10.54 -5.06
CA MET A 61 -1.64 11.27 -4.03
C MET A 61 -2.66 10.42 -3.28
N LEU A 62 -2.90 9.17 -3.72
CA LEU A 62 -3.94 8.31 -3.17
C LEU A 62 -3.39 7.39 -2.07
N LEU A 63 -2.35 6.63 -2.38
CA LEU A 63 -1.80 5.61 -1.50
C LEU A 63 -0.51 6.05 -0.82
N LEU A 64 0.18 7.04 -1.38
CA LEU A 64 1.39 7.60 -0.80
C LEU A 64 1.19 9.08 -0.46
N ILE A 65 0.65 9.37 0.72
CA ILE A 65 0.51 10.76 1.18
C ILE A 65 1.91 11.33 1.48
N ARG A 66 2.57 11.90 0.46
CA ARG A 66 3.73 12.78 0.62
C ARG A 66 3.20 14.20 0.78
N PRO A 67 3.58 14.94 1.83
CA PRO A 67 3.08 16.27 2.04
C PRO A 67 3.75 17.25 1.06
N SER A 68 3.12 17.44 -0.09
CA SER A 68 3.20 18.69 -0.86
C SER A 68 2.06 19.66 -0.46
N CYS A 69 1.40 19.40 0.67
CA CYS A 69 0.28 20.19 1.19
C CYS A 69 0.76 21.13 2.32
N PRO A 70 0.81 22.46 2.11
CA PRO A 70 1.20 23.41 3.15
C PRO A 70 0.33 23.32 4.41
N ARG A 71 -0.98 23.11 4.23
CA ARG A 71 -1.91 22.98 5.36
C ARG A 71 -1.59 21.78 6.26
N PHE A 72 -1.05 20.69 5.71
CA PHE A 72 -0.61 19.57 6.53
C PHE A 72 0.57 19.95 7.43
N ALA A 73 1.54 20.71 6.91
CA ALA A 73 2.69 21.17 7.69
C ALA A 73 2.26 22.12 8.82
N GLU A 74 1.36 23.05 8.53
CA GLU A 74 0.77 23.94 9.56
C GLU A 74 0.01 23.14 10.63
N ALA A 75 -0.84 22.19 10.21
CA ALA A 75 -1.61 21.37 11.14
C ALA A 75 -0.70 20.47 12.00
N LEU A 76 0.40 19.95 11.44
CA LEU A 76 1.39 19.20 12.20
C LEU A 76 2.03 20.08 13.27
N GLU A 77 2.43 21.31 12.92
CA GLU A 77 2.98 22.26 13.89
C GLU A 77 1.96 22.60 14.99
N GLU A 78 0.71 22.89 14.62
CA GLU A 78 -0.39 23.13 15.58
C GLU A 78 -0.52 21.96 16.58
N VAL A 79 -0.45 20.71 16.10
CA VAL A 79 -0.52 19.51 16.95
C VAL A 79 0.71 19.38 17.86
N LEU A 80 1.91 19.62 17.33
CA LEU A 80 3.15 19.59 18.11
C LEU A 80 3.16 20.66 19.21
N GLN A 81 2.41 21.75 19.03
CA GLN A 81 2.29 22.79 20.04
C GLN A 81 1.30 22.46 21.18
N LEU A 82 0.48 21.39 21.06
CA LEU A 82 -0.51 21.03 22.07
C LEU A 82 0.14 20.61 23.40
N PRO A 83 -0.41 21.01 24.57
CA PRO A 83 0.22 20.75 25.87
C PRO A 83 0.50 19.27 26.15
N HIS A 84 -0.43 18.37 25.79
CA HIS A 84 -0.26 16.94 26.02
C HIS A 84 0.79 16.31 25.10
N VAL A 85 0.90 16.78 23.85
CA VAL A 85 1.93 16.31 22.91
C VAL A 85 3.31 16.74 23.39
N LYS A 86 3.47 18.01 23.81
CA LYS A 86 4.73 18.48 24.39
C LYS A 86 5.12 17.71 25.65
N ALA A 87 4.16 17.42 26.52
CA ALA A 87 4.40 16.66 27.74
C ALA A 87 4.91 15.24 27.43
N GLU A 88 4.27 14.55 26.48
CA GLU A 88 4.71 13.22 26.01
C GLU A 88 6.12 13.27 25.41
N LEU A 89 6.41 14.27 24.57
CA LEU A 89 7.73 14.43 23.95
C LEU A 89 8.84 14.69 24.98
N GLU A 90 8.59 15.55 25.98
CA GLU A 90 9.58 15.83 27.02
C GLU A 90 9.76 14.63 27.96
N GLN A 91 8.69 13.92 28.32
CA GLN A 91 8.77 12.69 29.12
C GLN A 91 9.63 11.62 28.43
N ASN A 92 9.53 11.51 27.11
CA ASN A 92 10.24 10.51 26.31
C ASN A 92 11.51 11.05 25.64
N LYS A 93 11.99 12.23 26.05
CA LYS A 93 13.11 12.92 25.41
C LYS A 93 14.39 12.09 25.35
N TRP A 94 14.59 11.24 26.35
CA TRP A 94 15.70 10.30 26.44
C TRP A 94 15.83 9.35 25.23
N LEU A 95 14.74 9.07 24.50
CA LEU A 95 14.79 8.24 23.28
C LEU A 95 15.54 8.90 22.12
N PHE A 96 15.66 10.24 22.14
CA PHE A 96 16.27 11.02 21.07
C PHE A 96 17.73 11.40 21.36
N GLU A 97 18.19 11.20 22.59
CA GLU A 97 19.57 11.44 23.01
C GLU A 97 20.37 10.13 22.82
N ILE A 98 20.81 9.88 21.58
CA ILE A 98 21.78 8.83 21.21
C ILE A 98 23.19 9.43 21.13
#